data_AF-A0A945G3L2-F1
#
_entry.id   AF-A0A945G3L2-F1
#
_cell.length_a   1.000
_cell.length_b   1.000
_cell.length_c   1.000
_cell.angle_alpha   90.00
_cell.angle_beta   90.00
_cell.angle_gamma   90.00
#
_symmetry.space_group_name_H-M   'P 1'
#
loop_
_entity.id
_entity.type
_entity.pdbx_description
1 polymer ?
#
loop_
_entity_poly.entity_id
_entity_poly.type
_entity_poly.pdbx_seq_one_letter_code
_entity_poly.pdbx_strand_id
1 'polypeptide(L)'
;MSADAKILELGLELPPAPAPMGVYKPIVITGNLAYLSGHGPVQPDGTLMTGRVGDGLDLDAGYQSARQVGLTMLATLRANLGS
;
A
#
# COMPACT_ATOMS: atom_id res chain seq x y z
N MET A 1 21.05 0.45 6.67
CA MET A 1 19.68 0.54 7.24
C MET A 1 18.75 -0.23 6.32
N SER A 2 17.92 -1.13 6.87
CA SER A 2 16.89 -1.84 6.08
C SER A 2 15.67 -0.95 5.83
N ALA A 3 14.81 -1.34 4.88
CA ALA A 3 13.55 -0.65 4.63
C ALA A 3 12.65 -0.65 5.90
N ASP A 4 12.55 -1.78 6.60
CA ASP A 4 11.77 -1.90 7.83
C ASP A 4 12.31 -0.98 8.95
N ALA A 5 13.63 -0.82 9.07
CA ALA A 5 14.20 0.13 10.04
C ALA A 5 13.77 1.58 9.74
N LYS A 6 13.68 1.95 8.44
CA LYS A 6 13.24 3.29 8.05
C LYS A 6 11.75 3.52 8.29
N ILE A 7 10.92 2.50 8.06
CA ILE A 7 9.49 2.52 8.37
C ILE A 7 9.28 2.81 9.86
N LEU A 8 10.00 2.11 10.74
CA LEU A 8 9.92 2.33 12.19
C LEU A 8 10.38 3.73 12.61
N GLU A 9 11.51 4.21 12.06
CA GLU A 9 12.03 5.56 12.34
C GLU A 9 11.03 6.67 11.98
N LEU A 10 10.27 6.47 10.90
CA LEU A 10 9.25 7.41 10.44
C LEU A 10 7.92 7.29 11.23
N GLY A 11 7.83 6.38 12.21
CA GLY A 11 6.61 6.13 12.96
C GLY A 11 5.48 5.58 12.07
N LEU A 12 5.84 4.83 11.03
CA LEU A 12 4.91 4.25 10.07
C LEU A 12 4.55 2.82 10.46
N GLU A 13 3.30 2.45 10.20
CA GLU A 13 2.84 1.08 10.28
C GLU A 13 2.35 0.62 8.91
N LEU A 14 2.76 -0.57 8.49
CA LEU A 14 2.26 -1.18 7.27
C LEU A 14 0.91 -1.86 7.56
N PRO A 15 -0.13 -1.63 6.73
CA PRO A 15 -1.36 -2.39 6.83
C PRO A 15 -1.13 -3.86 6.47
N PRO A 16 -2.09 -4.76 6.71
CA PRO A 16 -2.04 -6.11 6.14
C PRO A 16 -1.94 -6.05 4.61
N ALA A 17 -1.11 -6.92 4.03
CA ALA A 17 -1.03 -7.06 2.58
C ALA A 17 -2.40 -7.53 2.04
N PRO A 18 -3.01 -6.81 1.08
CA PRO A 18 -4.35 -7.13 0.61
C PRO A 18 -4.36 -8.44 -0.18
N ALA A 19 -5.42 -9.22 0.01
CA ALA A 19 -5.70 -10.38 -0.83
C ALA A 19 -6.20 -9.93 -2.22
N PRO A 20 -5.90 -10.67 -3.30
CA PRO A 20 -6.49 -10.41 -4.61
C PRO A 20 -8.02 -10.53 -4.58
N MET A 21 -8.71 -9.56 -5.16
CA MET A 21 -10.19 -9.53 -5.23
C MET A 21 -10.74 -10.26 -6.47
N GLY A 22 -9.89 -10.96 -7.20
CA GLY A 22 -10.23 -11.67 -8.43
C GLY A 22 -9.08 -12.58 -8.88
N VAL A 23 -9.15 -13.07 -10.12
CA VAL A 23 -8.15 -13.99 -10.67
C VAL A 23 -6.97 -13.20 -11.25
N TYR A 24 -6.10 -12.71 -10.36
CA TYR A 24 -4.84 -12.04 -10.72
C TYR A 24 -3.78 -12.22 -9.63
N LYS A 25 -2.53 -11.91 -9.96
CA LYS A 25 -1.41 -11.93 -9.00
C LYS A 25 -1.20 -10.53 -8.40
N PRO A 26 -1.00 -10.40 -7.08
CA PRO A 26 -0.74 -9.10 -6.46
C PRO A 26 0.59 -8.49 -6.91
N ILE A 27 1.56 -9.35 -7.25
CA ILE A 27 2.87 -9.03 -7.79
C ILE A 27 3.26 -10.05 -8.88
N VAL A 28 3.90 -9.58 -9.94
CA VAL A 28 4.58 -10.42 -10.95
C VAL A 28 6.03 -9.96 -11.05
N ILE A 29 6.96 -10.92 -11.04
CA ILE A 29 8.39 -10.66 -11.21
C ILE A 29 8.79 -11.08 -12.62
N THR A 30 9.44 -10.19 -13.36
CA THR A 30 10.05 -10.50 -14.66
C THR A 30 11.46 -9.91 -14.70
N GLY A 31 12.46 -10.79 -14.87
CA GLY A 31 13.86 -10.43 -14.68
C GLY A 31 14.11 -9.89 -13.28
N ASN A 32 14.55 -8.64 -13.21
CA ASN A 32 14.83 -7.90 -11.96
C ASN A 32 13.76 -6.86 -11.62
N LEU A 33 12.59 -6.91 -12.26
CA LEU A 33 11.50 -5.97 -12.05
C LEU A 33 10.31 -6.63 -11.35
N ALA A 34 9.81 -5.97 -10.30
CA ALA A 34 8.59 -6.32 -9.58
C ALA A 34 7.45 -5.41 -10.04
N TYR A 35 6.44 -5.98 -10.68
CA TYR A 35 5.22 -5.28 -11.13
C TYR A 35 4.10 -5.54 -10.15
N LEU A 36 3.60 -4.50 -9.49
CA LEU A 36 2.44 -4.58 -8.61
C LEU A 36 1.14 -4.38 -9.39
N SER A 37 0.10 -5.11 -8.97
CA SER A 37 -1.28 -4.81 -9.34
C SER A 37 -1.77 -3.51 -8.67
N GLY A 38 -2.99 -3.07 -8.98
CA GLY A 38 -3.60 -1.91 -8.31
C GLY A 38 -3.78 -2.14 -6.80
N HIS A 39 -3.43 -1.13 -6.00
CA HIS A 39 -3.60 -1.13 -4.54
C HIS A 39 -4.50 0.04 -4.14
N GLY A 40 -5.40 -0.21 -3.19
CA GLY A 40 -6.23 0.83 -2.56
C GLY A 40 -5.61 1.33 -1.24
N PRO A 41 -6.14 2.42 -0.66
CA PRO A 41 -5.72 2.96 0.62
C PRO A 41 -6.28 2.13 1.78
N VAL A 42 -5.72 0.93 1.99
CA VAL A 42 -6.16 -0.01 3.04
C VAL A 42 -5.59 0.42 4.38
N GLN A 43 -6.46 0.68 5.35
CA GLN A 43 -6.10 1.03 6.73
C GLN A 43 -5.64 -0.20 7.53
N PRO A 44 -4.98 -0.04 8.69
CA PRO A 44 -4.53 -1.16 9.51
C PRO A 44 -5.65 -2.11 9.96
N ASP A 45 -6.88 -1.62 10.10
CA ASP A 45 -8.08 -2.41 10.42
C ASP A 45 -8.69 -3.15 9.21
N GLY A 46 -8.09 -3.01 8.02
CA GLY A 46 -8.54 -3.61 6.78
C GLY A 46 -9.61 -2.83 6.03
N THR A 47 -10.09 -1.69 6.55
CA THR A 47 -11.05 -0.83 5.86
C THR A 47 -10.37 0.01 4.78
N LEU A 48 -11.15 0.53 3.83
CA LEU A 48 -10.65 1.42 2.78
C LEU A 48 -10.98 2.88 3.10
N MET A 49 -10.02 3.77 2.88
CA MET A 49 -10.33 5.19 2.74
C MET A 49 -11.12 5.39 1.43
N THR A 50 -12.28 6.04 1.50
CA THR A 50 -13.19 6.20 0.34
C THR A 50 -13.69 7.63 0.24
N GLY A 51 -14.11 8.03 -0.98
CA GLY A 51 -14.59 9.38 -1.29
C GLY A 51 -14.02 9.91 -2.60
N ARG A 52 -14.33 11.17 -2.94
CA ARG A 52 -13.87 11.83 -4.17
C ARG A 52 -13.15 13.13 -3.83
N VAL A 53 -11.90 13.28 -4.28
CA VAL A 53 -11.17 14.55 -4.13
C VAL A 53 -11.86 15.64 -4.95
N GLY A 54 -12.09 16.80 -4.34
CA GLY A 54 -12.87 17.89 -4.91
C GLY A 54 -14.39 17.72 -4.74
N ASP A 55 -14.85 16.62 -4.13
CA ASP A 55 -16.25 16.40 -3.78
C ASP A 55 -16.37 15.45 -2.57
N GLY A 56 -16.41 16.05 -1.38
CA GLY A 56 -16.45 15.33 -0.11
C GLY A 56 -15.06 15.02 0.48
N LEU A 57 -13.99 15.04 -0.33
CA LEU A 57 -12.61 15.03 0.15
C LEU A 57 -11.85 16.27 -0.34
N ASP A 58 -10.99 16.83 0.50
CA ASP A 58 -10.06 17.87 0.12
C ASP A 58 -8.72 17.29 -0.37
N LEU A 59 -7.78 18.19 -0.69
CA LEU A 59 -6.46 17.80 -1.20
C LEU A 59 -5.62 17.05 -0.16
N ASP A 60 -5.69 17.42 1.12
CA ASP A 60 -4.93 16.77 2.18
C ASP A 60 -5.44 15.34 2.40
N ALA A 61 -6.75 15.14 2.45
CA ALA A 61 -7.35 13.80 2.50
C ALA A 61 -6.93 12.95 1.28
N GLY A 62 -6.84 13.56 0.09
CA GLY A 62 -6.31 12.91 -1.10
C GLY A 62 -4.84 12.50 -0.94
N TYR A 63 -4.00 13.38 -0.37
CA TYR A 63 -2.60 13.10 -0.08
C TYR A 63 -2.43 11.96 0.94
N GLN A 64 -3.20 11.97 2.02
CA GLN A 64 -3.19 10.89 3.02
C GLN A 64 -3.62 9.56 2.40
N SER A 65 -4.65 9.58 1.54
CA SER A 65 -5.09 8.38 0.80
C SER A 65 -3.97 7.84 -0.10
N ALA A 66 -3.28 8.71 -0.85
CA ALA A 66 -2.16 8.31 -1.70
C ALA A 66 -0.97 7.74 -0.89
N ARG A 67 -0.66 8.35 0.26
CA ARG A 67 0.34 7.83 1.20
C ARG A 67 -0.04 6.45 1.69
N GLN A 68 -1.31 6.23 2.04
CA GLN A 68 -1.79 4.93 2.50
C GLN A 68 -1.68 3.87 1.41
N VAL A 69 -2.00 4.18 0.14
CA VAL A 69 -1.76 3.29 -1.00
C VAL A 69 -0.29 2.87 -1.07
N GLY A 70 0.64 3.81 -0.89
CA GLY A 70 2.07 3.51 -0.85
C GLY A 70 2.45 2.53 0.25
N LEU A 71 1.90 2.69 1.46
CA LEU A 71 2.11 1.75 2.57
C LEU A 71 1.54 0.37 2.25
N THR A 72 0.35 0.30 1.64
CA THR A 72 -0.24 -0.97 1.21
C THR A 72 0.62 -1.67 0.14
N MET A 73 1.21 -0.92 -0.80
CA MET A 73 2.15 -1.48 -1.78
C MET A 73 3.42 -2.04 -1.12
N LEU A 74 3.98 -1.32 -0.14
CA LEU A 74 5.14 -1.79 0.63
C LEU A 74 4.81 -3.06 1.44
N ALA A 75 3.61 -3.15 2.00
CA ALA A 75 3.14 -4.35 2.69
C ALA A 75 3.13 -5.57 1.75
N THR A 76 2.61 -5.40 0.52
CA THR A 76 2.63 -6.45 -0.50
C THR A 76 4.05 -6.85 -0.89
N LEU A 77 4.94 -5.88 -1.09
CA LEU A 77 6.35 -6.16 -1.39
C LEU A 77 7.02 -6.94 -0.27
N ARG A 78 6.85 -6.51 0.99
CA ARG A 78 7.41 -7.20 2.15
C ARG A 78 6.91 -8.64 2.27
N ALA A 79 5.61 -8.84 2.06
CA ALA A 79 4.99 -10.16 2.14
C ALA A 79 5.49 -11.15 1.06
N ASN A 80 5.92 -10.64 -0.10
CA ASN A 80 6.33 -11.49 -1.23
C ASN A 80 7.85 -11.57 -1.43
N LEU A 81 8.61 -10.57 -0.97
CA LEU A 81 10.06 -10.45 -1.19
C LEU A 81 10.90 -10.46 0.09
N GLY A 82 10.27 -10.34 1.28
CA GLY A 82 10.95 -10.23 2.57
C GLY A 82 11.32 -8.80 2.96
N SER A 83 12.11 -8.67 4.04
CA SER A 83 12.69 -7.41 4.53
C SER A 83 14.17 -7.55 4.85
#